data_AF-A0AAQ3WD72-F1
#
_entry.id   AF-A0AAQ3WD72-F1
#
_cell.length_a   1.000
_cell.length_b   1.000
_cell.length_c   1.000
_cell.angle_alpha   90.00
_cell.angle_beta   90.00
_cell.angle_gamma   90.00
#
_symmetry.space_group_name_H-M   'P 1'
#
loop_
_entity.id
_entity.type
_entity.pdbx_description
1 polymer ?
#
loop_
_entity_poly.entity_id
_entity_poly.type
_entity_poly.pdbx_seq_one_letter_code
_entity_poly.pdbx_strand_id
1 'polypeptide(L)'
;MKKSYLLAVFILCSIVGLSACKPDQRKDADKSNTPLRAPLVNSSSSETIPSSEETKEKGVNDLSFENTSYNYDVVTGATQTTFGSNPKPLYTYEEKLEKMFWSNQPPLGLMEGNYYTNDGYFDVGNKGIVEIVTDDTHKIINVEFNEYGAENYYASKYAGANKRLSDYAFFQAQNPRTDTTLVTVVNGITFVERQMREENRITGNFETVKGSSTTAREGLMAIAAELADEIKQPSKTKYIGYAEDFGNGLIGRIQLTVTDGKIDSARYDEYFADQPEKIVADNLKKYYRQSKYFSLEYKEETNDDFVSFADSLTKAIIEQQKLVLENSELTKHPSFVSYQKLIQHIEL
;
A
#
# COMPACT_ATOMS: atom_id res chain seq x y z
N MET A 1 -5.68 70.15 12.04
CA MET A 1 -4.76 70.27 13.19
C MET A 1 -4.79 68.97 13.99
N LYS A 2 -3.60 68.53 14.48
CA LYS A 2 -3.26 67.33 15.31
C LYS A 2 -3.05 66.03 14.51
N LYS A 3 -1.79 65.65 14.21
CA LYS A 3 -0.75 64.91 14.99
C LYS A 3 -0.78 63.42 14.59
N SER A 4 0.11 62.97 13.69
CA SER A 4 1.46 62.40 13.94
C SER A 4 1.44 61.04 14.64
N TYR A 5 1.88 59.99 13.93
CA TYR A 5 2.83 58.99 14.43
C TYR A 5 3.64 58.42 13.26
N LEU A 6 4.92 58.82 13.21
CA LEU A 6 6.00 58.12 12.53
C LEU A 6 6.30 56.83 13.29
N LEU A 7 6.49 55.71 12.59
CA LEU A 7 7.30 54.61 13.10
C LEU A 7 8.41 54.32 12.09
N ALA A 8 9.61 54.74 12.46
CA ALA A 8 10.87 54.35 11.83
C ALA A 8 11.36 53.08 12.53
N VAL A 9 11.73 52.06 11.77
CA VAL A 9 12.53 50.93 12.29
C VAL A 9 13.79 50.83 11.43
N PHE A 10 14.91 51.09 12.08
CA PHE A 10 16.27 50.94 11.56
C PHE A 10 16.59 49.44 11.39
N ILE A 11 16.97 49.03 10.19
CA ILE A 11 17.67 47.77 9.92
C ILE A 11 19.16 48.10 9.88
N LEU A 12 19.91 47.61 10.87
CA LEU A 12 21.37 47.71 10.89
C LEU A 12 21.96 46.42 10.31
N CYS A 13 22.64 46.57 9.18
CA CYS A 13 23.48 45.55 8.57
C CYS A 13 24.70 45.22 9.45
N SER A 14 25.11 43.96 9.49
CA SER A 14 26.49 43.56 9.79
C SER A 14 26.83 42.33 8.94
N ILE A 15 27.73 42.54 8.00
CA ILE A 15 28.37 41.56 7.11
C ILE A 15 29.71 41.15 7.75
N VAL A 16 30.23 40.00 7.30
CA VAL A 16 31.63 39.47 7.35
C VAL A 16 31.72 38.20 8.23
N GLY A 17 32.20 37.04 7.75
CA GLY A 17 32.91 36.77 6.51
C GLY A 17 33.03 35.29 6.15
N LEU A 18 33.38 35.08 4.88
CA LEU A 18 33.72 33.81 4.24
C LEU A 18 35.16 33.39 4.58
N SER A 19 35.40 32.08 4.74
CA SER A 19 36.67 31.37 4.48
C SER A 19 36.32 29.88 4.42
N ALA A 20 36.30 29.23 3.25
CA ALA A 20 37.43 28.73 2.44
C ALA A 20 37.55 27.19 2.57
N CYS A 21 37.80 26.57 1.43
CA CYS A 21 37.67 25.15 1.11
C CYS A 21 38.80 24.21 1.59
N LYS A 22 38.45 22.90 1.54
CA LYS A 22 39.27 21.69 1.25
C LYS A 22 40.07 21.04 2.40
N PRO A 23 40.49 19.77 2.24
CA PRO A 23 39.76 18.56 1.84
C PRO A 23 40.06 17.41 2.84
N ASP A 24 39.33 16.28 2.85
CA ASP A 24 39.93 15.09 3.46
C ASP A 24 39.65 13.79 2.69
N GLN A 25 40.69 12.98 2.74
CA GLN A 25 41.10 11.94 1.82
C GLN A 25 40.37 10.62 2.12
N ARG A 26 40.01 9.90 1.05
CA ARG A 26 39.80 8.44 1.13
C ARG A 26 41.14 7.72 1.12
N LYS A 27 41.23 6.62 1.87
CA LYS A 27 41.88 5.30 1.63
C LYS A 27 42.08 4.62 3.00
N ASP A 28 41.92 3.33 3.24
CA ASP A 28 41.54 2.13 2.48
C ASP A 28 41.16 1.05 3.52
N ALA A 29 40.33 0.10 3.08
CA ALA A 29 40.12 -1.29 3.54
C ALA A 29 40.19 -1.69 5.03
N ASP A 30 39.15 -2.41 5.48
CA ASP A 30 39.39 -3.78 5.94
C ASP A 30 38.22 -4.72 5.62
N LYS A 31 38.57 -5.87 5.04
CA LYS A 31 37.68 -6.98 4.70
C LYS A 31 37.48 -7.84 5.95
N SER A 32 36.25 -8.09 6.36
CA SER A 32 35.92 -9.18 7.27
C SER A 32 34.89 -10.10 6.62
N ASN A 33 35.33 -11.33 6.33
CA ASN A 33 34.49 -12.45 5.96
C ASN A 33 33.81 -13.00 7.23
N THR A 34 32.48 -13.05 7.25
CA THR A 34 31.71 -13.90 8.17
C THR A 34 30.49 -14.42 7.42
N PRO A 35 30.07 -15.69 7.58
CA PRO A 35 29.15 -16.34 6.65
C PRO A 35 27.73 -15.77 6.75
N LEU A 36 27.18 -15.34 5.61
CA LEU A 36 25.76 -15.02 5.45
C LEU A 36 24.91 -16.24 5.81
N ARG A 37 24.13 -16.12 6.88
CA ARG A 37 23.06 -17.06 7.22
C ARG A 37 21.87 -16.78 6.30
N ALA A 38 21.38 -17.81 5.60
CA ALA A 38 20.33 -17.69 4.60
C ALA A 38 19.00 -17.18 5.17
N PRO A 39 18.19 -16.41 4.41
CA PRO A 39 16.84 -16.03 4.81
C PRO A 39 15.94 -17.27 4.91
N LEU A 40 15.22 -17.40 6.02
CA LEU A 40 14.19 -18.40 6.23
C LEU A 40 12.96 -18.06 5.37
N VAL A 41 12.80 -18.77 4.25
CA VAL A 41 11.50 -18.98 3.63
C VAL A 41 11.24 -20.49 3.72
N ASN A 42 10.33 -20.88 4.62
CA ASN A 42 9.88 -22.26 4.70
C ASN A 42 9.01 -22.57 3.48
N SER A 43 9.59 -23.31 2.54
CA SER A 43 8.88 -24.10 1.54
C SER A 43 8.80 -25.56 1.99
N SER A 44 7.59 -26.08 2.17
CA SER A 44 7.26 -27.51 2.03
C SER A 44 5.73 -27.61 1.97
N SER A 45 5.06 -28.32 1.07
CA SER A 45 5.39 -29.55 0.31
C SER A 45 4.33 -29.67 -0.80
N SER A 46 4.65 -29.73 -2.10
CA SER A 46 5.12 -30.87 -2.91
C SER A 46 4.10 -32.00 -3.12
N GLU A 47 3.50 -32.03 -4.32
CA GLU A 47 3.39 -33.24 -5.14
C GLU A 47 3.84 -32.89 -6.58
N THR A 48 4.51 -33.85 -7.21
CA THR A 48 5.43 -33.69 -8.35
C THR A 48 4.91 -34.43 -9.57
N ILE A 49 4.92 -33.85 -10.78
CA ILE A 49 5.18 -34.50 -12.09
C ILE A 49 5.72 -33.43 -13.08
N PRO A 50 6.68 -33.75 -13.99
CA PRO A 50 7.60 -32.77 -14.56
C PRO A 50 7.22 -32.30 -15.97
N SER A 51 7.64 -31.08 -16.32
CA SER A 51 7.92 -30.73 -17.71
C SER A 51 9.04 -29.69 -17.74
N SER A 52 10.10 -30.04 -18.46
CA SER A 52 11.23 -29.21 -18.81
C SER A 52 10.77 -27.98 -19.60
N GLU A 53 10.88 -26.79 -19.01
CA GLU A 53 10.95 -25.55 -19.78
C GLU A 53 12.19 -24.77 -19.37
N GLU A 54 12.89 -24.33 -20.41
CA GLU A 54 14.11 -23.56 -20.39
C GLU A 54 14.00 -22.38 -19.42
N THR A 55 15.01 -22.25 -18.56
CA THR A 55 15.15 -21.11 -17.66
C THR A 55 15.40 -19.85 -18.49
N LYS A 56 14.33 -19.18 -18.94
CA LYS A 56 14.42 -17.79 -19.35
C LYS A 56 14.81 -16.99 -18.11
N GLU A 57 15.92 -16.26 -18.20
CA GLU A 57 16.27 -15.23 -17.21
C GLU A 57 15.06 -14.33 -17.01
N LYS A 58 14.47 -14.34 -15.80
CA LYS A 58 13.44 -13.37 -15.42
C LYS A 58 14.07 -11.98 -15.54
N GLY A 59 13.53 -11.14 -16.40
CA GLY A 59 13.90 -9.74 -16.45
C GLY A 59 13.55 -9.07 -15.12
N VAL A 60 14.28 -8.03 -14.73
CA VAL A 60 14.05 -7.23 -13.50
C VAL A 60 12.60 -6.73 -13.39
N ASN A 61 11.91 -6.62 -14.53
CA ASN A 61 10.54 -6.11 -14.67
C ASN A 61 9.47 -7.20 -14.80
N ASP A 62 9.84 -8.47 -14.68
CA ASP A 62 8.90 -9.57 -14.66
C ASP A 62 8.24 -9.67 -13.28
N LEU A 63 6.92 -9.57 -13.26
CA LEU A 63 6.09 -9.78 -12.07
C LEU A 63 5.23 -11.01 -12.30
N SER A 64 5.37 -11.99 -11.42
CA SER A 64 4.50 -13.15 -11.39
C SER A 64 3.61 -13.05 -10.16
N PHE A 65 2.29 -13.03 -10.37
CA PHE A 65 1.28 -13.14 -9.33
C PHE A 65 0.45 -14.38 -9.61
N GLU A 66 0.50 -15.35 -8.70
CA GLU A 66 -0.09 -16.68 -8.90
C GLU A 66 0.28 -17.27 -10.28
N ASN A 67 -0.71 -17.50 -11.14
CA ASN A 67 -0.55 -18.07 -12.47
C ASN A 67 -0.34 -17.01 -13.57
N THR A 68 -0.16 -15.74 -13.20
CA THR A 68 -0.12 -14.62 -14.13
C THR A 68 1.25 -13.98 -14.11
N SER A 69 1.92 -13.91 -15.26
CA SER A 69 3.21 -13.24 -15.39
C SER A 69 3.10 -12.05 -16.35
N TYR A 70 3.63 -10.91 -15.92
CA TYR A 70 3.65 -9.66 -16.66
C TYR A 70 5.07 -9.17 -16.83
N ASN A 71 5.34 -8.59 -17.98
CA ASN A 71 6.47 -7.71 -18.19
C ASN A 71 5.92 -6.29 -18.36
N TYR A 72 6.27 -5.39 -17.45
CA TYR A 72 5.82 -4.00 -17.55
C TYR A 72 6.75 -3.16 -18.42
N ASP A 73 6.16 -2.31 -19.27
CA ASP A 73 6.84 -1.14 -19.81
C ASP A 73 7.18 -0.20 -18.65
N VAL A 74 8.45 -0.14 -18.25
CA VAL A 74 8.91 0.76 -17.16
C VAL A 74 9.40 2.10 -17.69
N VAL A 75 9.18 3.14 -16.89
CA VAL A 75 9.62 4.50 -17.16
C VAL A 75 10.30 5.11 -15.94
N THR A 76 11.25 6.00 -16.19
CA THR A 76 11.97 6.78 -15.17
C THR A 76 11.49 8.24 -15.07
N GLY A 77 10.45 8.61 -15.81
CA GLY A 77 9.81 9.93 -15.76
C GLY A 77 8.28 9.82 -15.78
N ALA A 78 7.58 10.93 -15.50
CA ALA A 78 6.12 10.97 -15.60
C ALA A 78 5.67 10.76 -17.05
N THR A 79 4.77 9.82 -17.29
CA THR A 79 4.13 9.68 -18.60
C THR A 79 3.15 10.81 -18.82
N GLN A 80 3.29 11.56 -19.92
CA GLN A 80 2.25 12.48 -20.35
C GLN A 80 1.02 11.69 -20.78
N THR A 81 -0.04 11.74 -20.00
CA THR A 81 -1.36 11.26 -20.43
C THR A 81 -2.06 12.41 -21.16
N THR A 82 -2.57 12.16 -22.37
CA THR A 82 -3.45 13.10 -23.07
C THR A 82 -4.83 13.11 -22.42
N PHE A 83 -4.96 13.84 -21.30
CA PHE A 83 -6.25 14.16 -20.69
C PHE A 83 -7.19 14.74 -21.76
N GLY A 84 -8.39 14.15 -21.90
CA GLY A 84 -9.40 14.56 -22.89
C GLY A 84 -9.41 13.78 -24.21
N SER A 85 -8.47 12.86 -24.44
CA SER A 85 -8.54 11.94 -25.60
C SER A 85 -9.41 10.72 -25.28
N ASN A 86 -10.41 10.41 -26.11
CA ASN A 86 -11.19 9.17 -26.02
C ASN A 86 -10.76 8.26 -27.19
N PRO A 87 -9.67 7.48 -27.03
CA PRO A 87 -9.24 6.58 -28.08
C PRO A 87 -10.31 5.52 -28.34
N LYS A 88 -10.32 4.98 -29.57
CA LYS A 88 -11.16 3.83 -29.88
C LYS A 88 -10.67 2.63 -29.06
N PRO A 89 -11.57 1.84 -28.44
CA PRO A 89 -11.20 0.61 -27.75
C PRO A 89 -10.45 -0.34 -28.69
N LEU A 90 -9.37 -0.95 -28.20
CA LEU A 90 -8.62 -2.01 -28.87
C LEU A 90 -9.15 -3.41 -28.53
N TYR A 91 -9.83 -3.55 -27.38
CA TYR A 91 -10.37 -4.80 -26.85
C TYR A 91 -11.81 -4.60 -26.39
N THR A 92 -12.59 -5.69 -26.31
CA THR A 92 -13.77 -5.69 -25.44
C THR A 92 -13.35 -5.62 -23.98
N TYR A 93 -14.30 -5.32 -23.09
CA TYR A 93 -13.99 -5.28 -21.66
C TYR A 93 -13.56 -6.65 -21.13
N GLU A 94 -14.21 -7.72 -21.58
CA GLU A 94 -13.93 -9.10 -21.20
C GLU A 94 -12.54 -9.53 -21.67
N GLU A 95 -12.22 -9.32 -22.95
CA GLU A 95 -10.90 -9.61 -23.51
C GLU A 95 -9.78 -8.85 -22.79
N LYS A 96 -10.07 -7.63 -22.34
CA LYS A 96 -9.11 -6.81 -21.62
C LYS A 96 -8.91 -7.29 -20.18
N LEU A 97 -9.98 -7.69 -19.49
CA LEU A 97 -9.87 -8.25 -18.13
C LEU A 97 -9.06 -9.55 -18.12
N GLU A 98 -9.19 -10.40 -19.14
CA GLU A 98 -8.34 -11.60 -19.29
C GLU A 98 -6.85 -11.25 -19.45
N LYS A 99 -6.54 -10.06 -19.97
CA LYS A 99 -5.18 -9.56 -20.15
C LYS A 99 -4.67 -8.80 -18.94
N MET A 100 -5.53 -8.33 -18.03
CA MET A 100 -5.17 -7.46 -16.92
C MET A 100 -5.22 -8.18 -15.57
N PHE A 101 -4.19 -7.97 -14.76
CA PHE A 101 -4.14 -8.44 -13.40
C PHE A 101 -3.61 -7.34 -12.49
N TRP A 102 -4.19 -7.28 -11.30
CA TRP A 102 -3.66 -6.57 -10.16
C TRP A 102 -4.08 -7.35 -8.91
N SER A 103 -3.27 -7.24 -7.87
CA SER A 103 -3.59 -7.83 -6.57
C SER A 103 -3.69 -6.72 -5.55
N ASN A 104 -4.72 -6.81 -4.71
CA ASN A 104 -4.87 -5.98 -3.51
C ASN A 104 -4.64 -6.81 -2.24
N GLN A 105 -4.19 -8.06 -2.36
CA GLN A 105 -4.04 -8.95 -1.21
C GLN A 105 -2.97 -8.45 -0.25
N PRO A 106 -3.22 -8.49 1.06
CA PRO A 106 -2.22 -8.14 2.05
C PRO A 106 -1.15 -9.24 2.17
N PRO A 107 0.05 -8.92 2.70
CA PRO A 107 1.04 -9.94 3.03
C PRO A 107 0.48 -10.89 4.10
N LEU A 108 0.54 -12.20 3.84
CA LEU A 108 0.07 -13.24 4.74
C LEU A 108 1.02 -13.49 5.92
N GLY A 109 0.47 -13.98 7.02
CA GLY A 109 1.19 -14.30 8.24
C GLY A 109 1.34 -13.11 9.18
N LEU A 110 2.11 -13.33 10.25
CA LEU A 110 2.40 -12.33 11.28
C LEU A 110 3.47 -11.35 10.77
N MET A 111 3.21 -10.06 10.95
CA MET A 111 4.13 -8.97 10.67
C MET A 111 4.20 -8.05 11.87
N GLU A 112 5.40 -7.89 12.42
CA GLU A 112 5.67 -7.03 13.56
C GLU A 112 6.89 -6.15 13.30
N GLY A 113 6.87 -4.92 13.82
CA GLY A 113 8.02 -4.04 13.69
C GLY A 113 7.78 -2.63 14.19
N ASN A 114 8.79 -1.77 14.03
CA ASN A 114 8.68 -0.34 14.21
C ASN A 114 7.79 0.25 13.11
N TYR A 115 6.84 1.08 13.49
CA TYR A 115 5.87 1.68 12.58
C TYR A 115 6.15 3.16 12.34
N TYR A 116 6.02 3.57 11.08
CA TYR A 116 6.12 4.94 10.63
C TYR A 116 5.02 5.19 9.59
N THR A 117 4.41 6.36 9.64
CA THR A 117 3.38 6.73 8.67
C THR A 117 3.45 8.21 8.35
N ASN A 118 3.09 8.54 7.12
CA ASN A 118 2.90 9.91 6.68
C ASN A 118 1.74 9.96 5.69
N ASP A 119 1.07 11.10 5.62
CA ASP A 119 0.01 11.35 4.65
C ASP A 119 0.12 12.75 4.05
N GLY A 120 -0.35 12.88 2.81
CA GLY A 120 -0.22 14.15 2.08
C GLY A 120 -1.16 14.22 0.89
N TYR A 121 -1.40 15.44 0.42
CA TYR A 121 -2.18 15.69 -0.79
C TYR A 121 -1.24 15.91 -1.98
N PHE A 122 -1.64 15.43 -3.15
CA PHE A 122 -0.89 15.59 -4.39
C PHE A 122 -1.83 15.71 -5.60
N ASP A 123 -1.27 16.10 -6.75
CA ASP A 123 -2.01 16.36 -7.98
C ASP A 123 -3.18 17.35 -7.73
N VAL A 124 -4.37 17.11 -8.27
CA VAL A 124 -5.57 17.94 -8.08
C VAL A 124 -6.34 17.61 -6.80
N GLY A 125 -5.63 17.18 -5.74
CA GLY A 125 -6.21 16.95 -4.41
C GLY A 125 -6.43 15.47 -4.05
N ASN A 126 -5.79 14.53 -4.74
CA ASN A 126 -5.76 13.14 -4.27
C ASN A 126 -4.98 13.07 -2.95
N LYS A 127 -5.35 12.16 -2.06
CA LYS A 127 -4.66 11.94 -0.78
C LYS A 127 -3.86 10.65 -0.83
N GLY A 128 -2.57 10.71 -0.51
CA GLY A 128 -1.69 9.57 -0.34
C GLY A 128 -1.48 9.27 1.14
N ILE A 129 -1.45 7.99 1.49
CA ILE A 129 -1.04 7.50 2.82
C ILE A 129 0.08 6.51 2.60
N VAL A 130 1.15 6.66 3.36
CA VAL A 130 2.32 5.79 3.37
C VAL A 130 2.46 5.17 4.75
N GLU A 131 2.59 3.85 4.79
CA GLU A 131 2.84 3.06 6.00
C GLU A 131 4.12 2.25 5.80
N ILE A 132 5.07 2.35 6.73
CA ILE A 132 6.35 1.65 6.67
C ILE A 132 6.56 0.88 7.96
N VAL A 133 6.90 -0.39 7.83
CA VAL A 133 7.27 -1.27 8.94
C VAL A 133 8.74 -1.64 8.80
N THR A 134 9.53 -1.44 9.86
CA THR A 134 10.93 -1.86 9.91
C THR A 134 11.20 -2.80 11.07
N ASP A 135 12.25 -3.62 10.98
CA ASP A 135 12.74 -4.37 12.15
C ASP A 135 13.53 -3.46 13.12
N ASP A 136 14.02 -4.03 14.22
CA ASP A 136 14.82 -3.29 15.21
C ASP A 136 16.21 -2.87 14.69
N THR A 137 16.60 -3.30 13.50
CA THR A 137 17.84 -2.88 12.80
C THR A 137 17.58 -1.81 11.73
N HIS A 138 16.34 -1.28 11.65
CA HIS A 138 15.87 -0.34 10.63
C HIS A 138 15.81 -0.94 9.21
N LYS A 139 15.83 -2.27 9.09
CA LYS A 139 15.59 -2.95 7.82
C LYS A 139 14.11 -2.82 7.47
N ILE A 140 13.80 -2.45 6.23
CA ILE A 140 12.41 -2.33 5.77
C ILE A 140 11.83 -3.74 5.64
N ILE A 141 10.79 -4.02 6.42
CA ILE A 141 10.00 -5.26 6.35
C ILE A 141 8.87 -5.06 5.34
N ASN A 142 8.16 -3.94 5.47
CA ASN A 142 7.04 -3.64 4.59
C ASN A 142 6.92 -2.14 4.27
N VAL A 143 6.38 -1.88 3.09
CA VAL A 143 5.92 -0.57 2.64
C VAL A 143 4.54 -0.78 2.04
N GLU A 144 3.57 -0.01 2.50
CA GLU A 144 2.20 -0.05 2.00
C GLU A 144 1.72 1.37 1.70
N PHE A 145 1.24 1.56 0.49
CA PHE A 145 0.69 2.81 0.01
C PHE A 145 -0.81 2.68 -0.24
N ASN A 146 -1.52 3.72 0.12
CA ASN A 146 -2.92 3.90 -0.21
C ASN A 146 -3.11 5.26 -0.90
N GLU A 147 -3.97 5.29 -1.91
CA GLU A 147 -4.40 6.52 -2.57
C GLU A 147 -5.91 6.67 -2.45
N TYR A 148 -6.36 7.86 -2.08
CA TYR A 148 -7.76 8.26 -2.08
C TYR A 148 -8.01 9.28 -3.19
N GLY A 149 -9.13 9.14 -3.88
CA GLY A 149 -9.60 10.14 -4.84
C GLY A 149 -9.84 11.48 -4.19
N ALA A 150 -9.57 12.57 -4.92
CA ALA A 150 -9.91 13.91 -4.47
C ALA A 150 -11.40 14.03 -4.10
N GLU A 151 -11.75 14.90 -3.16
CA GLU A 151 -13.15 15.11 -2.75
C GLU A 151 -14.03 15.64 -3.91
N ASN A 152 -13.41 16.29 -4.90
CA ASN A 152 -14.04 16.78 -6.11
C ASN A 152 -13.72 15.91 -7.35
N TYR A 153 -13.44 14.61 -7.15
CA TYR A 153 -13.05 13.73 -8.24
C TYR A 153 -14.11 13.71 -9.36
N TYR A 154 -13.66 13.74 -10.61
CA TYR A 154 -14.55 13.90 -11.78
C TYR A 154 -15.59 12.79 -11.90
N ALA A 155 -15.24 11.57 -11.48
CA ALA A 155 -16.15 10.45 -11.36
C ALA A 155 -16.64 10.41 -9.91
N SER A 156 -17.81 11.01 -9.65
CA SER A 156 -18.34 11.24 -8.30
C SER A 156 -18.43 9.98 -7.43
N LYS A 157 -18.65 8.79 -8.03
CA LYS A 157 -18.58 7.50 -7.34
C LYS A 157 -17.27 7.31 -6.55
N TYR A 158 -16.17 7.84 -7.07
CA TYR A 158 -14.82 7.65 -6.53
C TYR A 158 -14.26 8.89 -5.80
N ALA A 159 -15.09 9.91 -5.54
CA ALA A 159 -14.70 11.05 -4.72
C ALA A 159 -14.42 10.59 -3.28
N GLY A 160 -13.24 10.90 -2.74
CA GLY A 160 -12.82 10.47 -1.41
C GLY A 160 -12.65 8.94 -1.24
N ALA A 161 -12.79 8.15 -2.31
CA ALA A 161 -12.74 6.69 -2.23
C ALA A 161 -11.29 6.17 -2.27
N ASN A 162 -11.00 5.10 -1.53
CA ASN A 162 -9.73 4.38 -1.65
C ASN A 162 -9.63 3.74 -3.03
N LYS A 163 -8.66 4.15 -3.86
CA LYS A 163 -8.50 3.67 -5.23
C LYS A 163 -7.87 2.28 -5.34
N ARG A 164 -7.13 1.84 -4.32
CA ARG A 164 -6.45 0.55 -4.30
C ARG A 164 -7.39 -0.60 -3.93
N LEU A 165 -8.23 -0.35 -2.93
CA LEU A 165 -9.02 -1.38 -2.25
C LEU A 165 -10.50 -1.42 -2.67
N SER A 166 -10.93 -0.45 -3.49
CA SER A 166 -12.25 -0.44 -4.13
C SER A 166 -12.26 -1.02 -5.54
N ASP A 167 -13.39 -0.96 -6.21
CA ASP A 167 -13.59 -1.29 -7.62
C ASP A 167 -12.98 -0.26 -8.60
N TYR A 168 -12.29 0.77 -8.12
CA TYR A 168 -11.69 1.80 -8.98
C TYR A 168 -10.73 1.24 -10.05
N ALA A 169 -9.98 0.18 -9.74
CA ALA A 169 -9.11 -0.48 -10.72
C ALA A 169 -9.91 -1.12 -11.88
N PHE A 170 -11.11 -1.64 -11.62
CA PHE A 170 -12.02 -2.11 -12.67
C PHE A 170 -12.54 -0.94 -13.52
N PHE A 171 -12.85 0.19 -12.90
CA PHE A 171 -13.19 1.41 -13.65
C PHE A 171 -12.05 1.88 -14.55
N GLN A 172 -10.79 1.78 -14.11
CA GLN A 172 -9.64 2.04 -14.97
C GLN A 172 -9.50 0.99 -16.08
N ALA A 173 -9.79 -0.28 -15.81
CA ALA A 173 -9.80 -1.34 -16.81
C ALA A 173 -10.90 -1.13 -17.88
N GLN A 174 -12.04 -0.53 -17.54
CA GLN A 174 -13.08 -0.19 -18.51
C GLN A 174 -12.67 0.95 -19.46
N ASN A 175 -11.68 1.76 -19.09
CA ASN A 175 -11.29 2.93 -19.88
C ASN A 175 -10.38 2.55 -21.07
N PRO A 176 -10.70 2.90 -22.33
CA PRO A 176 -9.87 2.59 -23.49
C PRO A 176 -8.42 3.11 -23.43
N ARG A 177 -8.14 4.11 -22.58
CA ARG A 177 -6.78 4.62 -22.38
C ARG A 177 -5.82 3.57 -21.80
N THR A 178 -6.33 2.62 -21.02
CA THR A 178 -5.51 1.55 -20.44
C THR A 178 -5.33 0.36 -21.40
N ASP A 179 -5.90 0.39 -22.61
CA ASP A 179 -5.73 -0.70 -23.60
C ASP A 179 -4.28 -0.86 -24.05
N THR A 180 -3.53 0.25 -24.08
CA THR A 180 -2.13 0.24 -24.56
C THR A 180 -1.14 -0.21 -23.50
N THR A 181 -1.45 0.00 -22.22
CA THR A 181 -0.54 -0.29 -21.10
C THR A 181 -0.98 -1.51 -20.29
N LEU A 182 -2.27 -1.85 -20.30
CA LEU A 182 -2.87 -2.93 -19.51
C LEU A 182 -2.56 -2.81 -18.01
N VAL A 183 -2.53 -1.57 -17.53
CA VAL A 183 -2.04 -1.19 -16.20
C VAL A 183 -3.06 -0.28 -15.51
N THR A 184 -3.24 -0.52 -14.22
CA THR A 184 -4.03 0.31 -13.28
C THR A 184 -3.13 0.99 -12.27
N VAL A 185 -3.72 1.87 -11.46
CA VAL A 185 -3.07 2.53 -10.32
C VAL A 185 -2.47 1.54 -9.33
N VAL A 186 -3.15 0.40 -9.12
CA VAL A 186 -2.70 -0.65 -8.19
C VAL A 186 -1.39 -1.27 -8.64
N ASN A 187 -1.20 -1.45 -9.95
CA ASN A 187 0.04 -1.97 -10.51
C ASN A 187 1.20 -1.00 -10.28
N GLY A 188 0.98 0.31 -10.48
CA GLY A 188 2.00 1.32 -10.22
C GLY A 188 2.39 1.39 -8.74
N ILE A 189 1.41 1.31 -7.84
CA ILE A 189 1.62 1.29 -6.39
C ILE A 189 2.46 0.08 -5.98
N THR A 190 1.97 -1.12 -6.26
CA THR A 190 2.59 -2.38 -5.80
C THR A 190 3.98 -2.60 -6.41
N PHE A 191 4.23 -2.09 -7.63
CA PHE A 191 5.54 -2.14 -8.26
C PHE A 191 6.60 -1.31 -7.52
N VAL A 192 6.23 -0.14 -7.00
CA VAL A 192 7.17 0.71 -6.24
C VAL A 192 7.36 0.19 -4.82
N GLU A 193 6.28 -0.24 -4.15
CA GLU A 193 6.38 -0.88 -2.83
C GLU A 193 7.36 -2.06 -2.85
N ARG A 194 7.29 -2.90 -3.89
CA ARG A 194 8.22 -4.01 -4.08
C ARG A 194 9.67 -3.54 -4.18
N GLN A 195 9.96 -2.58 -5.07
CA GLN A 195 11.32 -2.04 -5.21
C GLN A 195 11.84 -1.47 -3.89
N MET A 196 11.01 -0.73 -3.14
CA MET A 196 11.42 -0.16 -1.85
C MET A 196 11.80 -1.23 -0.82
N ARG A 197 11.04 -2.33 -0.76
CA ARG A 197 11.36 -3.49 0.10
C ARG A 197 12.62 -4.21 -0.37
N GLU A 198 12.72 -4.54 -1.65
CA GLU A 198 13.83 -5.33 -2.21
C GLU A 198 15.17 -4.57 -2.16
N GLU A 199 15.13 -3.26 -2.43
CA GLU A 199 16.32 -2.40 -2.37
C GLU A 199 16.60 -1.83 -0.97
N ASN A 200 15.70 -2.07 -0.01
CA ASN A 200 15.74 -1.54 1.35
C ASN A 200 16.01 -0.01 1.38
N ARG A 201 15.26 0.76 0.59
CA ARG A 201 15.30 2.22 0.59
C ARG A 201 13.93 2.79 0.25
N ILE A 202 13.61 3.98 0.75
CA ILE A 202 12.37 4.71 0.41
C ILE A 202 12.63 6.02 -0.34
N THR A 203 13.89 6.36 -0.57
CA THR A 203 14.30 7.56 -1.32
C THR A 203 15.09 7.19 -2.55
N GLY A 204 15.20 8.13 -3.48
CA GLY A 204 15.95 7.99 -4.72
C GLY A 204 15.06 7.66 -5.92
N ASN A 205 15.71 7.28 -7.01
CA ASN A 205 15.01 7.01 -8.26
C ASN A 205 14.49 5.58 -8.26
N PHE A 206 13.18 5.43 -8.34
CA PHE A 206 12.52 4.15 -8.61
C PHE A 206 11.97 4.15 -10.04
N GLU A 207 11.89 2.95 -10.61
CA GLU A 207 11.15 2.73 -11.83
C GLU A 207 9.65 2.76 -11.54
N THR A 208 8.86 3.23 -12.51
CA THR A 208 7.40 3.20 -12.41
C THR A 208 6.81 2.59 -13.66
N VAL A 209 5.62 2.00 -13.54
CA VAL A 209 4.93 1.39 -14.67
C VAL A 209 4.31 2.48 -15.56
N LYS A 210 4.55 2.39 -16.86
CA LYS A 210 3.95 3.28 -17.87
C LYS A 210 2.42 3.23 -17.78
N GLY A 211 1.77 4.40 -17.75
CA GLY A 211 0.31 4.52 -17.59
C GLY A 211 -0.16 4.61 -16.14
N SER A 212 0.73 4.44 -15.16
CA SER A 212 0.44 4.63 -13.72
C SER A 212 1.59 5.34 -12.98
N SER A 213 2.38 6.16 -13.67
CA SER A 213 3.57 6.78 -13.08
C SER A 213 3.26 7.98 -12.18
N THR A 214 2.20 8.75 -12.45
CA THR A 214 1.95 10.03 -11.76
C THR A 214 1.66 9.83 -10.27
N THR A 215 0.70 8.96 -9.93
CA THR A 215 0.41 8.55 -8.54
C THR A 215 1.67 8.20 -7.76
N ALA A 216 2.51 7.35 -8.35
CA ALA A 216 3.70 6.85 -7.68
C ALA A 216 4.75 7.96 -7.52
N ARG A 217 5.11 8.67 -8.58
CA ARG A 217 6.23 9.63 -8.58
C ARG A 217 5.90 10.94 -7.86
N GLU A 218 4.74 11.52 -8.15
CA GLU A 218 4.37 12.86 -7.69
C GLU A 218 3.67 12.85 -6.33
N GLY A 219 3.10 11.71 -5.94
CA GLY A 219 2.43 11.52 -4.66
C GLY A 219 3.22 10.63 -3.71
N LEU A 220 3.06 9.32 -3.86
CA LEU A 220 3.42 8.34 -2.83
C LEU A 220 4.92 8.27 -2.55
N MET A 221 5.77 8.32 -3.59
CA MET A 221 7.23 8.36 -3.42
C MET A 221 7.70 9.64 -2.71
N ALA A 222 7.05 10.78 -2.98
CA ALA A 222 7.38 12.04 -2.33
C ALA A 222 7.02 11.99 -0.83
N ILE A 223 5.80 11.53 -0.51
CA ILE A 223 5.33 11.35 0.87
C ILE A 223 6.23 10.36 1.63
N ALA A 224 6.62 9.25 1.00
CA ALA A 224 7.53 8.27 1.59
C ALA A 224 8.92 8.87 1.86
N ALA A 225 9.43 9.71 0.94
CA ALA A 225 10.75 10.32 1.10
C ALA A 225 10.86 11.25 2.32
N GLU A 226 9.75 11.81 2.80
CA GLU A 226 9.72 12.63 4.03
C GLU A 226 10.04 11.81 5.29
N LEU A 227 9.82 10.49 5.26
CA LEU A 227 10.13 9.57 6.38
C LEU A 227 11.59 9.11 6.41
N ALA A 228 12.44 9.54 5.48
CA ALA A 228 13.77 8.96 5.24
C ALA A 228 14.73 9.00 6.44
N ASP A 229 14.61 10.04 7.28
CA ASP A 229 15.41 10.16 8.49
C ASP A 229 14.72 9.50 9.69
N GLU A 230 13.40 9.51 9.73
CA GLU A 230 12.60 8.94 10.82
C GLU A 230 12.72 7.41 10.88
N ILE A 231 12.68 6.72 9.74
CA ILE A 231 12.76 5.24 9.69
C ILE A 231 14.11 4.70 10.20
N LYS A 232 15.12 5.56 10.36
CA LYS A 232 16.44 5.23 10.92
C LYS A 232 16.54 5.48 12.42
N GLN A 233 15.48 5.97 13.04
CA GLN A 233 15.38 6.22 14.48
C GLN A 233 14.48 5.17 15.12
N PRO A 234 14.65 4.84 16.41
CA PRO A 234 13.68 4.00 17.12
C PRO A 234 12.28 4.61 17.08
N SER A 235 11.26 3.80 16.79
CA SER A 235 9.86 4.23 16.87
C SER A 235 9.29 3.94 18.25
N LYS A 236 8.44 4.85 18.75
CA LYS A 236 7.59 4.59 19.93
C LYS A 236 6.35 3.78 19.59
N THR A 237 6.04 3.68 18.29
CA THR A 237 4.88 2.98 17.77
C THR A 237 5.34 1.67 17.14
N LYS A 238 4.75 0.57 17.57
CA LYS A 238 4.93 -0.75 16.97
C LYS A 238 3.73 -1.08 16.11
N TYR A 239 3.98 -1.74 14.98
CA TYR A 239 2.96 -2.37 14.16
C TYR A 239 2.86 -3.83 14.54
N ILE A 240 1.63 -4.34 14.64
CA ILE A 240 1.33 -5.77 14.77
C ILE A 240 0.19 -6.08 13.80
N GLY A 241 0.46 -6.89 12.80
CA GLY A 241 -0.53 -7.27 11.79
C GLY A 241 -0.51 -8.77 11.53
N TYR A 242 -1.67 -9.35 11.31
CA TYR A 242 -1.79 -10.75 10.89
C TYR A 242 -2.83 -10.85 9.78
N ALA A 243 -2.48 -11.57 8.71
CA ALA A 243 -3.40 -11.90 7.64
C ALA A 243 -3.40 -13.40 7.34
N GLU A 244 -4.59 -13.93 7.05
CA GLU A 244 -4.78 -15.35 6.78
C GLU A 244 -5.79 -15.56 5.65
N ASP A 245 -5.47 -16.45 4.71
CA ASP A 245 -6.43 -16.97 3.74
C ASP A 245 -7.32 -18.01 4.40
N PHE A 246 -8.63 -17.71 4.47
CA PHE A 246 -9.61 -18.60 5.09
C PHE A 246 -10.01 -19.79 4.20
N GLY A 247 -9.46 -19.89 2.99
CA GLY A 247 -9.69 -21.01 2.06
C GLY A 247 -11.03 -20.97 1.34
N ASN A 248 -11.82 -19.91 1.53
CA ASN A 248 -13.13 -19.70 0.90
C ASN A 248 -13.16 -18.50 -0.06
N GLY A 249 -11.98 -18.02 -0.45
CA GLY A 249 -11.79 -16.83 -1.28
C GLY A 249 -11.88 -15.52 -0.51
N LEU A 250 -11.71 -15.56 0.81
CA LEU A 250 -11.53 -14.39 1.66
C LEU A 250 -10.21 -14.48 2.40
N ILE A 251 -9.44 -13.38 2.37
CA ILE A 251 -8.30 -13.17 3.25
C ILE A 251 -8.71 -12.20 4.35
N GLY A 252 -8.67 -12.62 5.61
CA GLY A 252 -8.87 -11.71 6.73
C GLY A 252 -7.57 -11.02 7.12
N ARG A 253 -7.63 -9.75 7.51
CA ARG A 253 -6.49 -9.00 8.04
C ARG A 253 -6.91 -8.22 9.27
N ILE A 254 -6.12 -8.32 10.34
CA ILE A 254 -6.16 -7.42 11.49
C ILE A 254 -4.83 -6.66 11.54
N GLN A 255 -4.91 -5.36 11.73
CA GLN A 255 -3.75 -4.48 11.86
C GLN A 255 -3.91 -3.66 13.13
N LEU A 256 -2.86 -3.57 13.92
CA LEU A 256 -2.79 -2.79 15.13
C LEU A 256 -1.57 -1.91 15.07
N THR A 257 -1.70 -0.72 15.64
CA THR A 257 -0.54 0.05 16.07
C THR A 257 -0.59 0.20 17.59
N VAL A 258 0.58 0.14 18.22
CA VAL A 258 0.74 0.19 19.67
C VAL A 258 1.79 1.23 20.00
N THR A 259 1.36 2.34 20.58
CA THR A 259 2.25 3.43 21.01
C THR A 259 2.39 3.43 22.52
N ASP A 260 3.62 3.35 23.02
CA ASP A 260 3.92 3.34 24.47
C ASP A 260 3.09 2.30 25.26
N GLY A 261 2.88 1.11 24.68
CA GLY A 261 2.14 0.00 25.29
C GLY A 261 0.61 0.14 25.25
N LYS A 262 0.08 1.09 24.48
CA LYS A 262 -1.38 1.26 24.27
C LYS A 262 -1.72 1.12 22.80
N ILE A 263 -2.82 0.42 22.53
CA ILE A 263 -3.39 0.30 21.18
C ILE A 263 -3.91 1.68 20.77
N ASP A 264 -3.28 2.31 19.78
CA ASP A 264 -3.67 3.62 19.24
C ASP A 264 -4.59 3.48 18.01
N SER A 265 -4.44 2.40 17.25
CA SER A 265 -5.32 2.06 16.13
C SER A 265 -5.52 0.57 16.01
N ALA A 266 -6.68 0.19 15.47
CA ALA A 266 -7.01 -1.16 15.06
C ALA A 266 -7.77 -1.09 13.73
N ARG A 267 -7.54 -2.06 12.84
CA ARG A 267 -8.26 -2.17 11.57
C ARG A 267 -8.47 -3.63 11.22
N TYR A 268 -9.73 -4.03 11.13
CA TYR A 268 -10.12 -5.34 10.63
C TYR A 268 -10.73 -5.19 9.23
N ASP A 269 -10.28 -6.01 8.28
CA ASP A 269 -10.83 -6.07 6.93
C ASP A 269 -10.81 -7.51 6.38
N GLU A 270 -11.60 -7.75 5.36
CA GLU A 270 -11.63 -9.01 4.61
C GLU A 270 -11.51 -8.70 3.11
N TYR A 271 -10.55 -9.34 2.46
CA TYR A 271 -10.20 -9.12 1.06
C TYR A 271 -10.77 -10.26 0.22
N PHE A 272 -11.51 -9.92 -0.83
CA PHE A 272 -11.94 -10.90 -1.81
C PHE A 272 -10.76 -11.38 -2.64
N ALA A 273 -10.70 -12.68 -2.91
CA ALA A 273 -9.62 -13.27 -3.69
C ALA A 273 -9.43 -12.61 -5.07
N ASP A 274 -8.22 -12.73 -5.61
CA ASP A 274 -7.88 -12.15 -6.92
C ASP A 274 -8.57 -12.85 -8.10
N GLN A 275 -9.04 -14.09 -7.88
CA GLN A 275 -9.72 -14.92 -8.85
C GLN A 275 -11.16 -15.20 -8.39
N PRO A 276 -12.18 -14.86 -9.20
CA PRO A 276 -13.58 -15.14 -8.87
C PRO A 276 -13.87 -16.60 -8.52
N GLU A 277 -13.17 -17.55 -9.13
CA GLU A 277 -13.39 -18.99 -8.95
C GLU A 277 -13.00 -19.49 -7.56
N LYS A 278 -12.11 -18.77 -6.86
CA LYS A 278 -11.72 -19.07 -5.48
C LYS A 278 -12.76 -18.62 -4.47
N ILE A 279 -13.65 -17.70 -4.84
CA ILE A 279 -14.71 -17.18 -3.97
C ILE A 279 -15.86 -18.18 -3.95
N VAL A 280 -16.06 -18.84 -2.81
CA VAL A 280 -17.03 -19.94 -2.67
C VAL A 280 -18.48 -19.44 -2.84
N ALA A 281 -18.80 -18.27 -2.30
CA ALA A 281 -20.13 -17.70 -2.39
C ALA A 281 -20.35 -17.02 -3.75
N ASP A 282 -21.22 -17.57 -4.59
CA ASP A 282 -21.46 -17.09 -5.96
C ASP A 282 -21.86 -15.61 -6.02
N ASN A 283 -22.67 -15.14 -5.07
CA ASN A 283 -23.10 -13.74 -5.01
C ASN A 283 -21.96 -12.75 -4.67
N LEU A 284 -20.83 -13.26 -4.16
CA LEU A 284 -19.66 -12.46 -3.79
C LEU A 284 -18.58 -12.44 -4.88
N LYS A 285 -18.67 -13.31 -5.89
CA LYS A 285 -17.65 -13.43 -6.95
C LYS A 285 -17.37 -12.13 -7.69
N LYS A 286 -18.40 -11.29 -7.85
CA LYS A 286 -18.28 -9.98 -8.50
C LYS A 286 -17.37 -8.98 -7.77
N TYR A 287 -17.09 -9.21 -6.49
CA TYR A 287 -16.25 -8.33 -5.67
C TYR A 287 -14.77 -8.72 -5.64
N TYR A 288 -14.34 -9.70 -6.46
CA TYR A 288 -12.94 -10.11 -6.57
C TYR A 288 -11.98 -8.92 -6.70
N ARG A 289 -10.79 -9.03 -6.11
CA ARG A 289 -9.76 -7.96 -6.05
C ARG A 289 -10.20 -6.65 -5.36
N GLN A 290 -11.18 -6.72 -4.46
CA GLN A 290 -11.62 -5.61 -3.62
C GLN A 290 -11.55 -6.01 -2.15
N SER A 291 -11.55 -5.03 -1.23
CA SER A 291 -11.75 -5.30 0.19
C SER A 291 -13.20 -5.05 0.58
N LYS A 292 -13.73 -5.77 1.56
CA LYS A 292 -15.09 -5.55 2.06
C LYS A 292 -15.26 -4.16 2.66
N TYR A 293 -14.24 -3.64 3.33
CA TYR A 293 -14.30 -2.32 3.95
C TYR A 293 -14.34 -1.18 2.90
N PHE A 294 -13.56 -1.31 1.82
CA PHE A 294 -13.38 -0.23 0.83
C PHE A 294 -14.15 -0.43 -0.48
N SER A 295 -14.72 -1.61 -0.73
CA SER A 295 -15.57 -1.86 -1.90
C SER A 295 -16.85 -1.03 -1.82
N LEU A 296 -17.02 -0.12 -2.78
CA LEU A 296 -18.16 0.78 -2.84
C LEU A 296 -19.46 0.01 -3.14
N GLU A 297 -19.40 -0.94 -4.07
CA GLU A 297 -20.55 -1.75 -4.47
C GLU A 297 -20.96 -2.74 -3.38
N TYR A 298 -20.00 -3.41 -2.74
CA TYR A 298 -20.29 -4.31 -1.62
C TYR A 298 -20.93 -3.54 -0.46
N LYS A 299 -20.39 -2.37 -0.15
CA LYS A 299 -20.91 -1.47 0.87
C LYS A 299 -22.37 -1.08 0.57
N GLU A 300 -22.65 -0.63 -0.66
CA GLU A 300 -24.00 -0.25 -1.08
C GLU A 300 -24.99 -1.42 -1.00
N GLU A 301 -24.62 -2.59 -1.53
CA GLU A 301 -25.52 -3.75 -1.57
C GLU A 301 -25.76 -4.40 -0.21
N THR A 302 -24.81 -4.27 0.72
CA THR A 302 -24.94 -4.77 2.09
C THR A 302 -25.43 -3.72 3.07
N ASN A 303 -25.70 -2.49 2.59
CA ASN A 303 -26.13 -1.36 3.42
C ASN A 303 -25.17 -1.14 4.61
N ASP A 304 -23.88 -1.02 4.30
CA ASP A 304 -22.79 -0.70 5.23
C ASP A 304 -22.58 -1.73 6.37
N ASP A 305 -23.14 -2.95 6.27
CA ASP A 305 -23.13 -3.95 7.34
C ASP A 305 -21.70 -4.27 7.84
N PHE A 306 -20.80 -4.64 6.91
CA PHE A 306 -19.41 -4.96 7.27
C PHE A 306 -18.63 -3.75 7.78
N VAL A 307 -18.80 -2.58 7.17
CA VAL A 307 -18.11 -1.35 7.57
C VAL A 307 -18.53 -0.97 8.99
N SER A 308 -19.83 -1.00 9.28
CA SER A 308 -20.38 -0.72 10.61
C SER A 308 -19.86 -1.70 11.65
N PHE A 309 -19.75 -2.98 11.30
CA PHE A 309 -19.14 -4.00 12.15
C PHE A 309 -17.66 -3.72 12.42
N ALA A 310 -16.86 -3.48 11.39
CA ALA A 310 -15.42 -3.23 11.49
C ALA A 310 -15.10 -1.94 12.28
N ASP A 311 -15.88 -0.88 12.09
CA ASP A 311 -15.74 0.37 12.84
C ASP A 311 -16.11 0.18 14.32
N SER A 312 -17.20 -0.55 14.60
CA SER A 312 -17.61 -0.87 15.97
C SER A 312 -16.59 -1.75 16.68
N LEU A 313 -15.99 -2.69 15.95
CA LEU A 313 -14.92 -3.56 16.44
C LEU A 313 -13.66 -2.74 16.77
N THR A 314 -13.22 -1.88 15.85
CA THR A 314 -12.10 -0.95 16.05
C THR A 314 -12.30 -0.10 17.30
N LYS A 315 -13.47 0.52 17.43
CA LYS A 315 -13.83 1.33 18.59
C LYS A 315 -13.75 0.51 19.89
N ALA A 316 -14.30 -0.69 19.91
CA ALA A 316 -14.27 -1.56 21.08
C ALA A 316 -12.84 -1.97 21.49
N ILE A 317 -11.98 -2.30 20.52
CA ILE A 317 -10.56 -2.63 20.77
C ILE A 317 -9.84 -1.45 21.41
N ILE A 318 -10.01 -0.24 20.84
CA ILE A 318 -9.35 0.97 21.35
C ILE A 318 -9.89 1.35 22.74
N GLU A 319 -11.20 1.29 22.97
CA GLU A 319 -11.79 1.65 24.27
C GLU A 319 -11.42 0.66 25.37
N GLN A 320 -11.38 -0.63 25.06
CA GLN A 320 -11.12 -1.69 26.06
C GLN A 320 -9.65 -2.07 26.16
N GLN A 321 -8.82 -1.65 25.21
CA GLN A 321 -7.41 -1.99 25.08
C GLN A 321 -7.17 -3.52 25.07
N LYS A 322 -8.05 -4.25 24.38
CA LYS A 322 -8.05 -5.72 24.30
C LYS A 322 -8.58 -6.20 22.95
N LEU A 323 -8.06 -7.32 22.47
CA LEU A 323 -8.53 -7.97 21.24
C LEU A 323 -9.66 -8.98 21.51
N VAL A 324 -9.61 -9.68 22.64
CA VAL A 324 -10.70 -10.57 23.05
C VAL A 324 -11.85 -9.73 23.60
N LEU A 325 -12.96 -9.69 22.88
CA LEU A 325 -14.14 -8.88 23.21
C LEU A 325 -15.34 -9.78 23.54
N GLU A 326 -16.08 -9.43 24.59
CA GLU A 326 -17.31 -10.13 25.03
C GLU A 326 -18.60 -9.37 24.64
N ASN A 327 -18.53 -8.54 23.59
CA ASN A 327 -19.66 -7.71 23.17
C ASN A 327 -20.73 -8.53 22.44
N SER A 328 -21.93 -8.63 23.02
CA SER A 328 -23.04 -9.44 22.50
C SER A 328 -23.59 -9.01 21.15
N GLU A 329 -23.34 -7.78 20.70
CA GLU A 329 -23.76 -7.31 19.37
C GLU A 329 -22.71 -7.63 18.31
N LEU A 330 -21.42 -7.42 18.61
CA LEU A 330 -20.33 -7.77 17.69
C LEU A 330 -20.30 -9.26 17.37
N THR A 331 -20.58 -10.12 18.37
CA THR A 331 -20.56 -11.58 18.22
C THR A 331 -21.64 -12.12 17.28
N LYS A 332 -22.66 -11.33 16.94
CA LYS A 332 -23.72 -11.73 16.00
C LYS A 332 -23.31 -11.60 14.54
N HIS A 333 -22.34 -10.74 14.24
CA HIS A 333 -21.93 -10.51 12.87
C HIS A 333 -21.06 -11.68 12.35
N PRO A 334 -21.30 -12.22 11.15
CA PRO A 334 -20.60 -13.41 10.65
C PRO A 334 -19.07 -13.27 10.64
N SER A 335 -18.55 -12.08 10.33
CA SER A 335 -17.11 -11.80 10.31
C SER A 335 -16.46 -11.77 11.70
N PHE A 336 -17.22 -11.79 12.80
CA PHE A 336 -16.63 -11.86 14.14
C PHE A 336 -15.87 -13.17 14.36
N VAL A 337 -16.37 -14.28 13.81
CA VAL A 337 -15.67 -15.58 13.88
C VAL A 337 -14.35 -15.53 13.11
N SER A 338 -14.33 -14.87 11.94
CA SER A 338 -13.13 -14.65 11.15
C SER A 338 -12.11 -13.81 11.92
N TYR A 339 -12.54 -12.68 12.50
CA TYR A 339 -11.71 -11.86 13.39
C TYR A 339 -11.12 -12.67 14.56
N GLN A 340 -11.94 -13.51 15.21
CA GLN A 340 -11.50 -14.35 16.33
C GLN A 340 -10.40 -15.35 15.95
N LYS A 341 -10.37 -15.81 14.69
CA LYS A 341 -9.26 -16.65 14.22
C LYS A 341 -7.97 -15.85 14.15
N LEU A 342 -8.01 -14.66 13.56
CA LEU A 342 -6.81 -13.84 13.37
C LEU A 342 -6.15 -13.44 14.70
N ILE A 343 -6.94 -13.03 15.69
CA ILE A 343 -6.39 -12.54 16.96
C ILE A 343 -5.74 -13.62 17.82
N GLN A 344 -5.94 -14.91 17.50
CA GLN A 344 -5.22 -16.00 18.17
C GLN A 344 -3.73 -16.01 17.85
N HIS A 345 -3.34 -15.29 16.80
CA HIS A 345 -1.95 -15.18 16.34
C HIS A 345 -1.28 -13.87 16.76
N ILE A 346 -1.96 -13.04 17.57
CA ILE A 346 -1.44 -11.76 18.04
C ILE A 346 -1.26 -11.78 19.55
N GLU A 347 -0.07 -11.41 19.99
CA GLU A 347 0.26 -11.15 21.40
C GLU A 347 0.44 -9.63 21.58
N LEU A 348 -0.11 -9.07 22.65
CA LEU A 348 -0.08 -7.63 22.96
C LEU A 348 0.90 -7.29 24.08
#